data_AF-A0A9E5P8A0-F1
#
_entry.id   AF-A0A9E5P8A0-F1
#
_cell.length_a   1.000
_cell.length_b   1.000
_cell.length_c   1.000
_cell.angle_alpha   90.00
_cell.angle_beta   90.00
_cell.angle_gamma   90.00
#
_symmetry.space_group_name_H-M   'P 1'
#
loop_
_entity.id
_entity.type
_entity.pdbx_description
1 polymer ?
#
loop_
_entity_poly.entity_id
_entity_poly.type
_entity_poly.pdbx_seq_one_letter_code
_entity_poly.pdbx_strand_id
1 'polypeptide(L)'
;MATLKCPYCENQIEWTADMGMGRIQCPLCGKSLKVVRRRGKNGTRATAKPGSTGGWDTDGFHSAQSRARYGEIKKGDVLGGFRIEQMIGAGAMAVVYEATQLSLDRRVALKILPQEFAAKESFVRQFDSETDLLATLNHPNIVNIIDRGREGNTYYFAMEYVDGATLGE
;
A
#
# COMPACT_ATOMS: atom_id res chain seq x y z
N MET A 1 20.63 14.42 -22.84
CA MET A 1 19.52 14.19 -21.90
C MET A 1 18.42 13.43 -22.61
N ALA A 2 17.79 12.47 -21.97
CA ALA A 2 16.62 11.78 -22.51
C ALA A 2 15.50 11.81 -21.47
N THR A 3 14.27 11.89 -21.94
CA THR A 3 13.10 11.92 -21.08
C THR A 3 12.50 10.51 -20.99
N LEU A 4 12.36 9.99 -19.78
CA LEU A 4 11.71 8.71 -19.51
C LEU A 4 10.27 8.96 -19.05
N LYS A 5 9.29 8.27 -19.62
CA LYS A 5 7.92 8.28 -19.09
C LYS A 5 7.82 7.26 -17.95
N CYS A 6 7.39 7.70 -16.78
CA CYS A 6 7.12 6.81 -15.66
C CYS A 6 5.88 5.95 -15.96
N PRO A 7 5.94 4.61 -15.83
CA PRO A 7 4.78 3.74 -16.03
C PRO A 7 3.73 3.82 -14.91
N TYR A 8 4.05 4.49 -13.78
CA TYR A 8 3.15 4.53 -12.62
C TYR A 8 2.40 5.84 -12.45
N CYS A 9 3.06 6.97 -12.68
CA CYS A 9 2.44 8.30 -12.56
C CYS A 9 2.36 9.04 -13.89
N GLU A 10 2.79 8.41 -14.98
CA GLU A 10 2.80 8.95 -16.35
C GLU A 10 3.63 10.21 -16.59
N ASN A 11 4.24 10.78 -15.54
CA ASN A 11 5.08 11.95 -15.65
C ASN A 11 6.41 11.67 -16.36
N GLN A 12 6.97 12.74 -16.90
CA GLN A 12 8.27 12.77 -17.56
C GLN A 12 9.40 12.93 -16.53
N ILE A 13 10.44 12.10 -16.66
CA ILE A 13 11.63 12.11 -15.81
C ILE A 13 12.82 12.46 -16.68
N GLU A 14 13.57 13.49 -16.29
CA GLU A 14 14.84 13.80 -16.92
C GLU A 14 15.88 12.77 -16.50
N TRP A 15 16.48 12.10 -17.49
CA TRP A 15 17.51 11.09 -17.28
C TRP A 15 18.74 11.43 -18.11
N THR A 16 19.89 11.32 -17.49
CA THR A 16 21.20 11.54 -18.12
C THR A 16 22.01 10.26 -18.09
N ALA A 17 22.93 10.09 -19.05
CA ALA A 17 23.66 8.84 -19.23
C ALA A 17 24.64 8.54 -18.08
N ASP A 18 25.08 9.57 -17.37
CA ASP A 18 25.89 9.55 -16.15
C ASP A 18 25.14 8.98 -14.93
N MET A 19 23.80 9.03 -14.91
CA MET A 19 22.99 8.37 -13.87
C MET A 19 23.04 6.82 -13.94
N GLY A 20 23.71 6.26 -14.95
CA GLY A 20 23.88 4.83 -15.12
C GLY A 20 22.61 4.11 -15.61
N MET A 21 22.80 2.87 -16.06
CA MET A 21 21.69 1.94 -16.34
C MET A 21 21.40 1.14 -15.08
N GLY A 22 20.15 1.05 -14.65
CA GLY A 22 19.84 0.36 -13.39
C GLY A 22 18.45 0.65 -12.84
N ARG A 23 18.29 0.43 -11.54
CA ARG A 23 17.10 0.84 -10.79
C ARG A 23 17.25 2.32 -10.42
N ILE A 24 16.26 3.13 -10.75
CA ILE A 24 16.14 4.53 -10.32
C ILE A 24 14.81 4.71 -9.61
N GLN A 25 14.73 5.67 -8.69
CA GLN A 25 13.45 6.08 -8.11
C GLN A 25 12.87 7.24 -8.92
N CYS A 26 11.57 7.19 -9.18
CA CYS A 26 10.88 8.34 -9.76
C CYS A 26 10.85 9.48 -8.73
N PRO A 27 11.38 10.69 -9.05
CA PRO A 27 11.40 11.81 -8.09
C PRO A 27 10.00 12.35 -7.75
N LEU A 28 8.99 12.00 -8.56
CA LEU A 28 7.62 12.47 -8.40
C LEU A 28 6.71 11.48 -7.65
N CYS A 29 6.92 10.18 -7.80
CA CYS A 29 6.06 9.17 -7.16
C CYS A 29 6.80 8.17 -6.25
N GLY A 30 8.13 8.26 -6.17
CA GLY A 30 8.99 7.40 -5.33
C GLY A 30 9.13 5.95 -5.81
N LYS A 31 8.34 5.51 -6.79
CA LYS A 31 8.37 4.11 -7.24
C LYS A 31 9.66 3.77 -7.96
N SER A 32 10.16 2.57 -7.67
CA SER A 32 11.34 1.99 -8.30
C SER A 32 11.07 1.63 -9.77
N LEU A 33 11.85 2.22 -10.65
CA LEU A 33 11.83 2.01 -12.09
C LEU A 33 13.09 1.27 -12.51
N LYS A 34 12.96 0.31 -13.42
CA LYS A 34 14.12 -0.28 -14.09
C LYS A 34 14.34 0.44 -15.41
N VAL A 35 15.45 1.17 -15.53
CA VAL A 35 15.86 1.79 -16.80
C VAL A 35 16.52 0.73 -17.65
N VAL A 36 15.91 0.45 -18.81
CA VAL A 36 16.43 -0.50 -19.79
C VAL A 36 16.67 0.19 -21.11
N ARG A 37 17.75 -0.17 -21.79
CA ARG A 37 17.94 0.21 -23.20
C ARG A 37 17.08 -0.71 -24.06
N ARG A 38 16.20 -0.13 -24.86
CA ARG A 38 15.45 -0.83 -25.90
C ARG A 38 16.06 -0.45 -27.25
N ARG A 39 16.53 -1.46 -27.99
CA ARG A 39 16.97 -1.28 -29.38
C ARG A 39 15.73 -1.24 -30.26
N GLY A 40 15.48 -0.12 -30.92
CA GLY A 40 14.42 0.04 -31.91
C GLY A 40 14.99 0.09 -33.32
N LYS A 41 14.10 0.13 -34.34
CA LYS A 41 14.49 0.26 -35.75
C LYS A 41 15.27 1.55 -36.05
N ASN A 42 15.10 2.60 -35.22
CA ASN A 42 15.73 3.92 -35.37
C ASN A 42 16.76 4.23 -34.27
N GLY A 43 17.46 3.21 -33.76
CA GLY A 43 18.51 3.37 -32.74
C GLY A 43 18.14 2.91 -31.34
N THR A 44 19.03 3.14 -30.38
CA THR A 44 18.91 2.66 -29.00
C THR A 44 18.32 3.75 -28.11
N ARG A 45 17.16 3.49 -27.47
CA ARG A 45 16.49 4.45 -26.56
C ARG A 45 16.40 3.88 -25.16
N ALA A 46 16.64 4.69 -24.14
CA ALA A 46 16.35 4.32 -22.76
C ALA A 46 14.82 4.36 -22.50
N THR A 47 14.29 3.37 -21.80
CA THR A 47 12.87 3.30 -21.40
C THR A 47 12.78 2.86 -19.95
N ALA A 48 11.82 3.40 -19.20
CA ALA A 48 11.53 2.96 -17.85
C ALA A 48 10.49 1.83 -17.89
N LYS A 49 10.77 0.73 -17.19
CA LYS A 49 9.82 -0.34 -16.92
C LYS A 49 9.50 -0.39 -15.42
N PRO A 50 8.35 -0.96 -15.02
CA PRO A 50 8.10 -1.34 -13.63
C PRO A 50 9.32 -2.09 -13.08
N GLY A 51 9.95 -1.58 -12.03
CA GLY A 51 10.91 -2.37 -11.27
C GLY A 51 10.14 -3.48 -10.56
N SER A 52 10.62 -4.73 -10.60
CA SER A 52 10.06 -5.76 -9.74
C SER A 52 10.19 -5.29 -8.29
N THR A 53 9.06 -5.04 -7.65
CA THR A 53 8.90 -4.97 -6.20
C THR A 53 9.02 -6.39 -5.67
N GLY A 54 10.24 -6.91 -5.65
CA GLY A 54 10.58 -8.00 -4.74
C GLY A 54 10.98 -7.35 -3.43
N GLY A 55 10.29 -7.72 -2.34
CA GLY A 55 10.53 -7.19 -0.99
C GLY A 55 9.47 -6.19 -0.56
N TRP A 56 8.57 -6.62 0.33
CA TRP A 56 7.86 -5.69 1.21
C TRP A 56 8.86 -5.28 2.30
N ASP A 57 9.90 -4.53 1.92
CA ASP A 57 10.99 -4.16 2.81
C ASP A 57 10.47 -3.27 3.93
N THR A 58 10.44 -3.80 5.16
CA THR A 58 10.00 -3.15 6.42
C THR A 58 10.77 -1.86 6.74
N ASP A 59 11.90 -1.62 6.06
CA ASP A 59 12.71 -0.41 6.19
C ASP A 59 12.24 0.76 5.30
N GLY A 60 11.42 0.50 4.26
CA GLY A 60 10.87 1.54 3.37
C GLY A 60 9.64 2.28 3.94
N PHE A 61 9.08 1.76 5.04
CA PHE A 61 7.83 2.24 5.63
C PHE A 61 8.00 3.54 6.43
N HIS A 62 9.24 3.88 6.82
CA HIS A 62 9.60 5.11 7.53
C HIS A 62 9.91 6.32 6.63
N SER A 63 9.46 6.35 5.37
CA SER A 63 9.54 7.60 4.62
C SER A 63 8.56 8.63 5.22
N ALA A 64 9.00 9.87 5.43
CA ALA A 64 8.15 10.96 5.89
C ALA A 64 6.91 11.19 4.98
N GLN A 65 6.97 10.72 3.73
CA GLN A 65 5.87 10.77 2.76
C GLN A 65 4.78 9.72 3.01
N SER A 66 5.09 8.57 3.61
CA SER A 66 4.08 7.57 4.00
C SER A 66 3.26 8.08 5.19
N ARG A 67 3.91 8.65 6.20
CA ARG A 67 3.24 9.22 7.40
C ARG A 67 2.33 10.41 7.05
N ALA A 68 2.69 11.19 6.03
CA ALA A 68 1.90 12.33 5.58
C ALA A 68 0.65 11.94 4.77
N ARG A 69 0.60 10.74 4.16
CA ARG A 69 -0.51 10.26 3.30
C ARG A 69 -1.55 9.41 4.03
N TYR A 70 -1.24 8.96 5.23
CA TYR A 70 -2.11 8.10 6.04
C TYR A 70 -2.54 8.83 7.31
N GLY A 71 -2.81 10.14 7.18
CA GLY A 71 -2.92 11.10 8.26
C GLY A 71 -3.60 10.60 9.54
N GLU A 72 -3.03 11.07 10.66
CA GLU A 72 -3.63 11.24 11.99
C GLU A 72 -3.91 10.03 12.88
N ILE A 73 -4.01 8.80 12.38
CA ILE A 73 -4.29 7.66 13.27
C ILE A 73 -3.06 7.32 14.13
N LYS A 74 -3.19 7.51 15.44
CA LYS A 74 -2.17 7.28 16.45
C LYS A 74 -2.52 6.07 17.30
N LYS A 75 -1.48 5.50 17.94
CA LYS A 75 -1.68 4.54 19.02
C LYS A 75 -2.59 5.14 20.10
N GLY A 76 -3.60 4.38 20.51
CA GLY A 76 -4.61 4.78 21.48
C GLY A 76 -5.87 5.37 20.87
N ASP A 77 -5.85 5.79 19.61
CA ASP A 77 -7.06 6.25 18.93
C ASP A 77 -8.08 5.11 18.82
N VAL A 78 -9.36 5.47 18.82
CA VAL A 78 -10.46 4.52 18.68
C VAL A 78 -11.20 4.81 17.38
N LEU A 79 -11.34 3.79 16.55
CA LEU A 79 -12.09 3.84 15.29
C LEU A 79 -13.09 2.69 15.29
N GLY A 80 -14.40 2.98 15.22
CA GLY A 80 -15.41 1.92 15.11
C GLY A 80 -15.43 0.93 16.29
N GLY A 81 -15.02 1.36 17.49
CA GLY A 81 -14.90 0.48 18.66
C GLY A 81 -13.62 -0.36 18.71
N PHE A 82 -12.65 -0.08 17.82
CA PHE A 82 -11.33 -0.70 17.83
C PHE A 82 -10.28 0.32 18.27
N ARG A 83 -9.52 0.00 19.31
CA ARG A 83 -8.39 0.82 19.76
C ARG A 83 -7.14 0.44 18.99
N ILE A 84 -6.47 1.43 18.40
CA ILE A 84 -5.26 1.24 17.61
C ILE A 84 -4.07 0.99 18.54
N GLU A 85 -3.32 -0.08 18.29
CA GLU A 85 -2.11 -0.42 19.07
C GLU A 85 -0.85 -0.04 18.30
N GLN A 86 -0.67 -0.57 17.09
CA GLN A 86 0.48 -0.29 16.24
C GLN A 86 0.21 -0.59 14.77
N MET A 87 0.91 0.07 13.86
CA MET A 87 0.87 -0.26 12.44
C MET A 87 1.63 -1.57 12.21
N ILE A 88 1.02 -2.53 11.50
CA ILE A 88 1.64 -3.83 11.18
C ILE A 88 1.85 -4.04 9.68
N GLY A 89 1.26 -3.19 8.84
CA GLY A 89 1.51 -3.23 7.40
C GLY A 89 0.92 -2.04 6.67
N ALA A 90 1.46 -1.73 5.50
CA ALA A 90 0.88 -0.74 4.60
C ALA A 90 0.88 -1.27 3.17
N GLY A 91 -0.27 -1.13 2.51
CA GLY A 91 -0.43 -1.37 1.10
C GLY A 91 -0.25 -0.09 0.27
N ALA A 92 -0.67 -0.16 -0.99
CA ALA A 92 -0.66 1.00 -1.88
C ALA A 92 -1.74 2.04 -1.55
N MET A 93 -2.86 1.61 -0.93
CA MET A 93 -4.05 2.45 -0.68
C MET A 93 -4.52 2.45 0.77
N ALA A 94 -4.14 1.43 1.54
CA ALA A 94 -4.70 1.15 2.86
C ALA A 94 -3.58 0.74 3.81
N VAL A 95 -3.81 0.91 5.10
CA VAL A 95 -2.89 0.54 6.17
C VAL A 95 -3.55 -0.50 7.05
N VAL A 96 -2.76 -1.45 7.54
CA VAL A 96 -3.20 -2.46 8.49
C VAL A 96 -2.56 -2.14 9.84
N TYR A 97 -3.40 -2.04 10.86
CA TYR A 97 -3.01 -1.86 12.25
C TYR A 97 -3.34 -3.12 13.05
N GLU A 98 -2.48 -3.45 14.01
CA GLU A 98 -2.92 -4.22 15.17
C GLU A 98 -3.82 -3.32 16.00
N ALA A 99 -4.97 -3.85 16.39
CA ALA A 99 -5.95 -3.14 17.19
C ALA A 99 -6.62 -4.08 18.20
N THR A 100 -7.21 -3.49 19.22
CA THR A 100 -8.01 -4.19 20.23
C THR A 100 -9.48 -3.84 20.04
N GLN A 101 -10.33 -4.83 19.76
CA GLN A 101 -11.78 -4.65 19.75
C GLN A 101 -12.28 -4.48 21.19
N LEU A 102 -12.83 -3.30 21.50
CA LEU A 102 -13.18 -2.93 22.88
C LEU A 102 -14.38 -3.71 23.43
N SER A 103 -15.29 -4.15 22.58
CA SER A 103 -16.51 -4.86 23.00
C SER A 103 -16.24 -6.27 23.51
N LEU A 104 -15.15 -6.91 23.06
CA LEU A 104 -14.82 -8.31 23.36
C LEU A 104 -13.40 -8.49 23.90
N ASP A 105 -12.66 -7.39 24.09
CA ASP A 105 -11.25 -7.38 24.50
C ASP A 105 -10.38 -8.35 23.69
N ARG A 106 -10.55 -8.32 22.35
CA ARG A 106 -9.84 -9.22 21.43
C ARG A 106 -8.92 -8.46 20.49
N ARG A 107 -7.76 -9.06 20.23
CA ARG A 107 -6.78 -8.56 19.25
C ARG A 107 -7.25 -8.86 17.82
N VAL A 108 -7.11 -7.87 16.94
CA VAL A 108 -7.53 -7.93 15.54
C VAL A 108 -6.51 -7.24 14.64
N ALA A 109 -6.54 -7.59 13.35
CA ALA A 109 -5.92 -6.79 12.31
C ALA A 109 -6.99 -5.87 11.70
N LEU A 110 -6.78 -4.55 11.79
CA LEU A 110 -7.70 -3.54 11.32
C LEU A 110 -7.13 -2.88 10.06
N LYS A 111 -7.75 -3.15 8.91
CA LYS A 111 -7.36 -2.52 7.66
C LYS A 111 -8.20 -1.26 7.44
N ILE A 112 -7.52 -0.15 7.19
CA ILE A 112 -8.10 1.19 7.13
C ILE A 112 -7.80 1.83 5.78
N LEU A 113 -8.82 2.39 5.15
CA LEU A 113 -8.75 3.25 3.97
C LEU A 113 -9.01 4.71 4.42
N PRO A 114 -7.96 5.54 4.54
CA PRO A 114 -8.12 6.92 4.97
C PRO A 114 -8.88 7.76 3.95
N GLN A 115 -9.42 8.89 4.44
CA GLN A 115 -10.19 9.84 3.64
C GLN A 115 -9.50 10.30 2.35
N GLU A 116 -8.17 10.51 2.38
CA GLU A 116 -7.38 10.94 1.22
C GLU A 116 -7.51 9.97 0.03
N PHE A 117 -7.68 8.68 0.32
CA PHE A 117 -7.88 7.64 -0.68
C PHE A 117 -9.35 7.36 -0.93
N ALA A 118 -10.21 7.51 0.07
CA ALA A 118 -11.66 7.35 -0.07
C ALA A 118 -12.28 8.38 -1.05
N ALA A 119 -11.61 9.51 -1.30
CA ALA A 119 -12.03 10.48 -2.32
C ALA A 119 -12.02 9.91 -3.76
N LYS A 120 -11.28 8.82 -4.01
CA LYS A 120 -11.27 8.15 -5.31
C LYS A 120 -12.14 6.90 -5.25
N GLU A 121 -13.24 6.92 -5.98
CA GLU A 121 -14.22 5.83 -6.01
C GLU A 121 -13.61 4.48 -6.40
N SER A 122 -12.57 4.47 -7.25
CA SER A 122 -11.86 3.24 -7.62
C SER A 122 -11.20 2.53 -6.43
N PHE A 123 -10.71 3.28 -5.44
CA PHE A 123 -10.09 2.70 -4.24
C PHE A 123 -11.13 2.18 -3.26
N VAL A 124 -12.25 2.90 -3.12
CA VAL A 124 -13.39 2.42 -2.31
C VAL A 124 -13.92 1.11 -2.91
N ARG A 125 -14.13 1.05 -4.22
CA ARG A 125 -14.57 -0.18 -4.90
C ARG A 125 -13.60 -1.34 -4.71
N GLN A 126 -12.29 -1.08 -4.76
CA GLN A 126 -11.29 -2.13 -4.55
C GLN A 126 -11.29 -2.63 -3.10
N PHE A 127 -11.43 -1.72 -2.14
CA PHE A 127 -11.52 -2.03 -0.72
C PHE A 127 -12.78 -2.86 -0.40
N ASP A 128 -13.92 -2.45 -0.95
CA ASP A 128 -15.19 -3.18 -0.80
C ASP A 128 -15.12 -4.56 -1.46
N SER A 129 -14.59 -4.64 -2.68
CA SER A 129 -14.44 -5.92 -3.40
C SER A 129 -13.54 -6.90 -2.65
N GLU A 130 -12.44 -6.42 -2.06
CA GLU A 130 -11.56 -7.26 -1.24
C GLU A 130 -12.30 -7.80 -0.01
N THR A 131 -13.04 -6.91 0.67
CA THR A 131 -13.83 -7.27 1.85
C THR A 131 -14.92 -8.29 1.52
N ASP A 132 -15.67 -8.06 0.44
CA ASP A 132 -16.75 -8.95 -0.01
C ASP A 132 -16.21 -10.33 -0.39
N LEU A 133 -15.08 -10.38 -1.10
CA LEU A 133 -14.44 -11.66 -1.44
C LEU A 133 -14.03 -12.42 -0.19
N LEU A 134 -13.34 -11.77 0.75
CA LEU A 134 -12.91 -12.41 2.00
C LEU A 134 -14.10 -12.85 2.86
N ALA A 135 -15.18 -12.07 2.91
CA ALA A 135 -16.38 -12.42 3.67
C ALA A 135 -17.11 -13.66 3.14
N THR A 136 -16.94 -14.01 1.86
CA THR A 136 -17.51 -15.24 1.27
C THR A 136 -16.68 -16.50 1.54
N LEU A 137 -15.46 -16.35 2.04
CA LEU A 137 -14.53 -17.45 2.26
C LEU A 137 -14.54 -17.86 3.72
N ASN A 138 -14.79 -19.14 4.00
CA ASN A 138 -14.69 -19.72 5.33
C ASN A 138 -13.80 -20.97 5.26
N HIS A 139 -12.53 -20.80 5.60
CA HIS A 139 -11.54 -21.87 5.56
C HIS A 139 -10.46 -21.65 6.63
N PRO A 140 -9.96 -22.70 7.31
CA PRO A 140 -8.98 -22.56 8.39
C PRO A 140 -7.65 -21.88 8.02
N ASN A 141 -7.37 -21.76 6.72
CA ASN A 141 -6.15 -21.11 6.19
C ASN A 141 -6.44 -19.76 5.50
N ILE A 142 -7.64 -19.21 5.67
CA ILE A 142 -8.04 -17.91 5.15
C ILE A 142 -8.52 -17.09 6.34
N VAL A 143 -8.00 -15.87 6.47
CA VAL A 143 -8.39 -14.97 7.56
C VAL A 143 -9.87 -14.61 7.44
N ASN A 144 -10.61 -14.74 8.54
CA ASN A 144 -12.02 -14.38 8.55
C ASN A 144 -12.20 -12.88 8.79
N ILE A 145 -13.16 -12.28 8.08
CA ILE A 145 -13.65 -10.94 8.35
C ILE A 145 -14.50 -11.00 9.62
N ILE A 146 -14.20 -10.11 10.56
CA ILE A 146 -14.92 -9.97 11.83
C ILE A 146 -16.03 -8.93 11.66
N ASP A 147 -15.67 -7.78 11.12
CA ASP A 147 -16.59 -6.64 10.97
C ASP A 147 -16.09 -5.69 9.89
N ARG A 148 -16.98 -4.87 9.34
CA ARG A 148 -16.65 -3.77 8.44
C ARG A 148 -17.49 -2.56 8.75
N GLY A 149 -16.91 -1.38 8.57
CA GLY A 149 -17.64 -0.16 8.85
C GLY A 149 -17.00 1.07 8.23
N ARG A 150 -17.63 2.19 8.55
CA ARG A 150 -17.19 3.51 8.15
C ARG A 150 -17.47 4.46 9.31
N GLU A 151 -16.47 5.25 9.67
CA GLU A 151 -16.60 6.34 10.63
C GLU A 151 -16.17 7.64 9.96
N GLY A 152 -17.08 8.60 9.87
CA GLY A 152 -16.87 9.82 9.08
C GLY A 152 -16.61 9.49 7.61
N ASN A 153 -15.39 9.77 7.14
CA ASN A 153 -14.93 9.48 5.78
C ASN A 153 -13.85 8.37 5.72
N THR A 154 -13.62 7.68 6.83
CA THR A 154 -12.65 6.61 6.95
C THR A 154 -13.36 5.27 6.91
N TYR A 155 -12.99 4.43 5.94
CA TYR A 155 -13.50 3.07 5.82
C TYR A 155 -12.55 2.10 6.51
N TYR A 156 -13.10 1.08 7.15
CA TYR A 156 -12.30 0.05 7.80
C TYR A 156 -12.97 -1.32 7.70
N PHE A 157 -12.16 -2.37 7.79
CA PHE A 157 -12.64 -3.70 8.16
C PHE A 157 -11.66 -4.37 9.11
N ALA A 158 -12.22 -5.12 10.06
CA ALA A 158 -11.49 -5.91 11.03
C ALA A 158 -11.46 -7.37 10.57
N MET A 159 -10.29 -7.99 10.69
CA MET A 159 -10.07 -9.40 10.42
C MET A 159 -9.27 -10.03 11.56
N GLU A 160 -9.28 -11.36 11.59
CA GLU A 160 -8.48 -12.12 12.55
C GLU A 160 -7.00 -11.71 12.48
N TYR A 161 -6.42 -11.46 13.66
CA TYR A 161 -4.98 -11.27 13.77
C TYR A 161 -4.31 -12.64 13.77
N VAL A 162 -3.41 -12.89 12.83
CA VAL A 162 -2.64 -14.13 12.75
C VAL A 162 -1.21 -13.84 13.19
N ASP A 163 -0.78 -14.50 14.26
CA ASP A 163 0.61 -14.50 14.69
C ASP A 163 1.46 -15.29 13.68
N GLY A 164 2.33 -14.61 12.94
CA GLY A 164 3.17 -15.29 11.95
C GLY A 164 4.06 -14.36 11.13
N ALA A 165 4.99 -14.99 10.41
CA ALA A 165 5.85 -14.37 9.42
C ALA A 165 5.08 -14.10 8.12
N THR A 166 5.45 -13.04 7.40
CA THR A 166 4.91 -12.80 6.06
C THR A 166 5.52 -13.80 5.08
N LEU A 167 4.82 -14.12 3.98
CA LEU A 167 5.26 -15.13 2.99
C LEU A 167 6.55 -14.76 2.21
N GLY A 168 7.24 -13.68 2.60
CA GLY A 168 8.46 -13.17 1.97
C GLY A 168 9.70 -13.19 2.85
N GLU A 169 9.64 -13.85 4.02
CA GLU A 169 10.78 -14.14 4.90
C GLU A 169 11.48 -15.46 4.53
#